data_AF-A0A0M0JFU6-F1
#
_entry.id   AF-A0A0M0JFU6-F1
#
_cell.length_a   1.000
_cell.length_b   1.000
_cell.length_c   1.000
_cell.angle_alpha   90.00
_cell.angle_beta   90.00
_cell.angle_gamma   90.00
#
_symmetry.space_group_name_H-M   'P 1'
#
loop_
_entity.id
_entity.type
_entity.pdbx_description
1 polymer ?
#
loop_
_entity_poly.entity_id
_entity_poly.type
_entity_poly.pdbx_seq_one_letter_code
_entity_poly.pdbx_strand_id
1 'polypeptide(L)'
;MSLLFLAPLSSTVRVGAFVFANLGYAEATVCPHCKDTILPAAHPATACPLVTELNNNAAIFTNKRLGSSPTVVHSLTHELAMQFTRPVIDAIVGLACAPVHGLSIDFTDPTYTQSNAVVKAAVYGHCSFAEASAILSERLDAAGDMPSIEKIRGAMDSLKSASESAVNTATGTHLFVWARVSNVISKRLDLTFKLEAAGKSKATSHSATLVRPETESEFYEMIHLFVMVVISLGLSSAIIVMKFIDDVVFGTVRMKEHFGVAHELLLLYLREIDFDPARVLHMANVFRRGGQDTLMSEARRNAAASFRTCGANLQLDGAKYPGSDRATKNLKPDIKPNGKHDDSSKKPCADFNAGRPCRTLKADGSCVFSHRCNQFVSDKGPLGYCFGPHARCTGCTYADDKKLKSPAK
;
A
#
# COMPACT_ATOMS: atom_id res chain seq x y z
N MET A 1 -23.93 -18.00 28.21
CA MET A 1 -24.25 -19.07 29.17
C MET A 1 -24.51 -18.38 30.50
N SER A 2 -25.77 -18.05 30.76
CA SER A 2 -26.21 -17.37 31.98
C SER A 2 -26.84 -18.40 32.88
N LEU A 3 -26.27 -18.67 34.05
CA LEU A 3 -26.96 -19.38 35.12
C LEU A 3 -26.29 -19.06 36.45
N LEU A 4 -27.18 -18.87 37.45
CA LEU A 4 -26.96 -18.75 38.89
C LEU A 4 -26.73 -17.32 39.41
N PHE A 5 -27.82 -16.68 39.83
CA PHE A 5 -27.97 -16.18 41.21
C PHE A 5 -29.47 -15.94 41.48
N LEU A 6 -30.15 -16.98 41.96
CA LEU A 6 -31.46 -16.87 42.62
C LEU A 6 -31.25 -17.15 44.11
N ALA A 7 -30.95 -16.09 44.87
CA ALA A 7 -31.16 -16.05 46.31
C ALA A 7 -31.50 -14.60 46.70
N PRO A 8 -32.54 -14.36 47.52
CA PRO A 8 -32.90 -12.99 47.91
C PRO A 8 -31.92 -12.49 48.98
N LEU A 9 -30.85 -11.81 48.56
CA LEU A 9 -29.99 -11.05 49.47
C LEU A 9 -30.81 -9.94 50.15
N SER A 10 -30.62 -9.80 51.47
CA SER A 10 -31.39 -8.89 52.33
C SER A 10 -31.23 -7.42 51.92
N SER A 11 -32.23 -6.61 52.23
CA SER A 11 -32.33 -5.20 51.85
C SER A 11 -31.13 -4.36 52.29
N THR A 12 -30.48 -4.68 53.41
CA THR A 12 -29.23 -4.03 53.85
C THR A 12 -28.03 -4.33 52.96
N VAL A 13 -27.94 -5.52 52.36
CA VAL A 13 -26.87 -5.87 51.41
C VAL A 13 -27.11 -5.21 50.05
N ARG A 14 -28.37 -5.02 49.65
CA ARG A 14 -28.72 -4.28 48.42
C ARG A 14 -28.39 -2.79 48.53
N VAL A 15 -28.63 -2.17 49.68
CA VAL A 15 -28.25 -0.76 49.92
C VAL A 15 -26.73 -0.61 49.99
N GLY A 16 -26.02 -1.55 50.61
CA GLY A 16 -24.55 -1.60 50.57
C GLY A 16 -24.00 -1.69 49.14
N ALA A 17 -24.54 -2.60 48.31
CA ALA A 17 -24.13 -2.73 46.92
C ALA A 17 -24.47 -1.49 46.07
N PHE A 18 -25.58 -0.79 46.35
CA PHE A 18 -25.94 0.45 45.65
C PHE A 18 -25.07 1.64 46.07
N VAL A 19 -24.67 1.72 47.35
CA VAL A 19 -23.80 2.80 47.86
C VAL A 19 -22.34 2.57 47.44
N PHE A 20 -21.85 1.32 47.38
CA PHE A 20 -20.52 1.03 46.82
C PHE A 20 -20.45 1.05 45.29
N ALA A 21 -21.57 0.80 44.58
CA ALA A 21 -21.63 1.00 43.13
C ALA A 21 -21.70 2.49 42.72
N ASN A 22 -22.12 3.38 43.63
CA ASN A 22 -22.19 4.83 43.39
C ASN A 22 -21.13 5.65 44.15
N LEU A 23 -20.32 5.02 45.01
CA LEU A 23 -19.01 5.53 45.45
C LEU A 23 -17.92 5.15 44.44
N GLY A 24 -18.23 5.31 43.16
CA GLY A 24 -17.19 5.43 42.15
C GLY A 24 -16.48 6.73 42.43
N TYR A 25 -15.24 6.64 42.92
CA TYR A 25 -14.30 7.75 42.98
C TYR A 25 -14.47 8.61 41.73
N ALA A 26 -14.97 9.83 41.90
CA ALA A 26 -14.88 10.87 40.91
C ALA A 26 -13.44 11.40 40.89
N GLU A 27 -12.48 10.53 40.60
CA GLU A 27 -11.25 10.99 39.98
C GLU A 27 -11.63 11.31 38.53
N ALA A 28 -11.19 12.44 38.01
CA ALA A 28 -11.26 12.72 36.58
C ALA A 28 -10.46 11.61 35.86
N THR A 29 -11.14 10.51 35.54
CA THR A 29 -10.48 9.33 34.99
C THR A 29 -10.10 9.68 33.57
N VAL A 30 -8.83 10.03 33.39
CA VAL A 30 -8.20 10.19 32.09
C VAL A 30 -8.59 9.01 31.22
N CYS A 31 -9.20 9.28 30.05
CA CYS A 31 -9.69 8.20 29.22
C CYS A 31 -8.56 7.21 28.91
N PRO A 32 -8.73 5.90 29.18
CA PRO A 32 -7.63 4.95 29.02
C PRO A 32 -7.18 4.79 27.57
N HIS A 33 -8.02 5.17 26.60
CA HIS A 33 -7.79 5.02 25.17
C HIS A 33 -7.09 6.23 24.55
N CYS A 34 -7.64 7.45 24.71
CA CYS A 34 -7.07 8.66 24.11
C CYS A 34 -6.19 9.47 25.07
N LYS A 35 -6.14 9.10 26.36
CA LYS A 35 -5.43 9.87 27.41
C LYS A 35 -5.85 11.35 27.47
N ASP A 36 -7.13 11.63 27.23
CA ASP A 36 -7.73 12.97 27.16
C ASP A 36 -7.09 13.92 26.12
N THR A 37 -6.42 13.36 25.11
CA THR A 37 -5.89 14.14 23.98
C THR A 37 -6.97 14.58 22.99
N ILE A 38 -8.21 14.08 23.13
CA ILE A 38 -9.34 14.37 22.27
C ILE A 38 -10.40 15.14 23.05
N LEU A 39 -10.94 16.21 22.44
CA LEU A 39 -11.99 17.04 23.04
C LEU A 39 -13.41 16.52 22.71
N PRO A 40 -14.39 16.69 23.62
CA PRO A 40 -14.24 17.22 24.97
C PRO A 40 -13.47 16.25 25.88
N ALA A 41 -12.54 16.78 26.68
CA ALA A 41 -11.76 15.97 27.63
C ALA A 41 -12.66 15.34 28.71
N ALA A 42 -12.17 14.28 29.36
CA ALA A 42 -12.87 13.55 30.42
C ALA A 42 -14.18 12.84 29.99
N HIS A 43 -14.27 12.42 28.72
CA HIS A 43 -15.35 11.56 28.26
C HIS A 43 -15.22 10.12 28.82
N PRO A 44 -16.33 9.39 29.06
CA PRO A 44 -16.24 8.00 29.53
C PRO A 44 -15.56 7.11 28.48
N ALA A 45 -14.86 6.06 28.92
CA ALA A 45 -14.12 5.16 28.03
C ALA A 45 -14.99 4.57 26.91
N THR A 46 -16.26 4.26 27.21
CA THR A 46 -17.24 3.72 26.26
C THR A 46 -17.69 4.72 25.19
N ALA A 47 -17.51 6.02 25.43
CA ALA A 47 -17.83 7.09 24.49
C ALA A 47 -16.57 7.77 23.93
N CYS A 48 -15.39 7.13 24.05
CA CYS A 48 -14.15 7.65 23.50
C CYS A 48 -14.28 7.80 21.97
N PRO A 49 -14.15 9.02 21.41
CA PRO A 49 -14.33 9.25 19.97
C PRO A 49 -13.41 8.36 19.12
N LEU A 50 -12.16 8.16 19.54
CA LEU A 50 -11.22 7.27 18.84
C LEU A 50 -11.75 5.83 18.75
N VAL A 51 -12.24 5.27 19.85
CA VAL A 51 -12.73 3.88 19.88
C VAL A 51 -14.04 3.75 19.11
N THR A 52 -14.94 4.72 19.26
CA THR A 52 -16.20 4.76 18.52
C THR A 52 -15.94 4.85 17.01
N GLU A 53 -15.00 5.69 16.57
CA GLU A 53 -14.59 5.78 15.15
C GLU A 53 -14.05 4.45 14.62
N LEU A 54 -13.10 3.83 15.33
CA LEU A 54 -12.50 2.56 14.90
C LEU A 54 -13.56 1.45 14.77
N ASN A 55 -14.48 1.36 15.74
CA ASN A 55 -15.56 0.37 15.72
C ASN A 55 -16.55 0.63 14.56
N ASN A 56 -16.92 1.89 14.33
CA ASN A 56 -17.80 2.27 13.23
C ASN A 56 -17.14 1.99 11.87
N ASN A 57 -15.84 2.27 11.74
CA ASN A 57 -15.09 2.02 10.52
C ASN A 57 -15.03 0.52 10.21
N ALA A 58 -14.68 -0.31 11.19
CA ALA A 58 -14.67 -1.77 11.03
C ALA A 58 -16.05 -2.30 10.58
N ALA A 59 -17.14 -1.78 11.18
CA ALA A 59 -18.50 -2.18 10.82
C ALA A 59 -18.87 -1.83 9.36
N ILE A 60 -18.25 -0.83 8.74
CA ILE A 60 -18.45 -0.52 7.31
C ILE A 60 -17.95 -1.69 6.46
N PHE A 61 -16.75 -2.20 6.73
CA PHE A 61 -16.15 -3.27 5.93
C PHE A 61 -16.78 -4.63 6.24
N THR A 62 -17.04 -4.94 7.50
CA THR A 62 -17.69 -6.22 7.89
C THR A 62 -19.09 -6.35 7.28
N ASN A 63 -19.87 -5.27 7.26
CA ASN A 63 -21.22 -5.27 6.72
C ASN A 63 -21.30 -4.76 5.27
N LYS A 64 -20.15 -4.58 4.60
CA LYS A 64 -20.03 -4.06 3.22
C LYS A 64 -20.87 -2.81 2.95
N ARG A 65 -20.89 -1.83 3.85
CA ARG A 65 -21.74 -0.63 3.74
C ARG A 65 -21.19 0.38 2.74
N LEU A 66 -21.33 0.13 1.44
CA LEU A 66 -20.80 0.97 0.36
C LEU A 66 -21.27 2.44 0.46
N GLY A 67 -22.50 2.68 0.92
CA GLY A 67 -23.05 4.02 1.17
C GLY A 67 -22.32 4.82 2.26
N SER A 68 -21.60 4.15 3.16
CA SER A 68 -20.89 4.75 4.31
C SER A 68 -19.42 5.04 3.98
N SER A 69 -18.76 5.80 4.86
CA SER A 69 -17.36 6.17 4.71
C SER A 69 -16.66 6.17 6.08
N PRO A 70 -15.45 5.60 6.19
CA PRO A 70 -14.66 5.68 7.40
C PRO A 70 -14.35 7.12 7.84
N THR A 71 -14.31 7.33 9.15
CA THR A 71 -13.87 8.59 9.78
C THR A 71 -12.55 8.34 10.49
N VAL A 72 -11.54 9.14 10.16
CA VAL A 72 -10.15 8.93 10.59
C VAL A 72 -9.54 10.16 11.26
N VAL A 73 -10.42 11.05 11.75
CA VAL A 73 -10.05 12.37 12.28
C VAL A 73 -9.14 12.25 13.49
N HIS A 74 -9.41 11.28 14.37
CA HIS A 74 -8.65 11.12 15.61
C HIS A 74 -7.53 10.08 15.51
N SER A 75 -7.40 9.37 14.38
CA SER A 75 -6.52 8.21 14.25
C SER A 75 -5.37 8.40 13.26
N LEU A 76 -5.52 9.28 12.26
CA LEU A 76 -4.46 9.59 11.30
C LEU A 76 -3.74 10.90 11.63
N THR A 77 -2.44 10.90 11.42
CA THR A 77 -1.63 12.12 11.48
C THR A 77 -1.95 13.06 10.31
N HIS A 78 -1.55 14.33 10.42
CA HIS A 78 -1.74 15.30 9.35
C HIS A 78 -1.15 14.85 8.00
N GLU A 79 0.06 14.27 8.01
CA GLU A 79 0.72 13.76 6.80
C GLU A 79 -0.10 12.64 6.13
N LEU A 80 -0.68 11.74 6.92
CA LEU A 80 -1.53 10.66 6.42
C LEU A 80 -2.86 11.23 5.90
N ALA A 81 -3.47 12.18 6.60
CA ALA A 81 -4.71 12.83 6.18
C ALA A 81 -4.59 13.51 4.80
N MET A 82 -3.40 14.03 4.46
CA MET A 82 -3.13 14.60 3.13
C MET A 82 -3.12 13.55 2.00
N GLN A 83 -2.70 12.31 2.27
CA GLN A 83 -2.73 11.22 1.28
C GLN A 83 -4.05 10.44 1.30
N PHE A 84 -4.75 10.43 2.43
CA PHE A 84 -6.02 9.73 2.64
C PHE A 84 -7.17 10.74 2.77
N THR A 85 -7.37 11.53 1.72
CA THR A 85 -8.50 12.45 1.63
C THR A 85 -9.82 11.69 1.54
N ARG A 86 -10.95 12.37 1.80
CA ARG A 86 -12.28 11.74 1.77
C ARG A 86 -12.57 10.96 0.48
N PRO A 87 -12.30 11.49 -0.74
CA PRO A 87 -12.50 10.71 -1.96
C PRO A 87 -11.65 9.43 -2.04
N VAL A 88 -10.43 9.46 -1.49
CA VAL A 88 -9.53 8.30 -1.46
C VAL A 88 -10.05 7.24 -0.50
N ILE A 89 -10.54 7.67 0.67
CA ILE A 89 -11.18 6.79 1.64
C ILE A 89 -12.43 6.15 1.03
N ASP A 90 -13.26 6.92 0.32
CA ASP A 90 -14.45 6.40 -0.35
C ASP A 90 -14.08 5.40 -1.45
N ALA A 91 -13.00 5.65 -2.19
CA ALA A 91 -12.46 4.68 -3.16
C ALA A 91 -11.97 3.38 -2.49
N ILE A 92 -11.35 3.46 -1.31
CA ILE A 92 -10.97 2.26 -0.53
C ILE A 92 -12.21 1.45 -0.13
N VAL A 93 -13.30 2.11 0.28
CA VAL A 93 -14.57 1.42 0.55
C VAL A 93 -15.09 0.75 -0.72
N GLY A 94 -15.02 1.44 -1.86
CA GLY A 94 -15.36 0.88 -3.18
C GLY A 94 -14.56 -0.38 -3.50
N LEU A 95 -13.24 -0.36 -3.33
CA LEU A 95 -12.38 -1.51 -3.59
C LEU A 95 -12.68 -2.68 -2.64
N ALA A 96 -12.80 -2.40 -1.33
CA ALA A 96 -13.00 -3.43 -0.32
C ALA A 96 -14.39 -4.09 -0.42
N CYS A 97 -15.42 -3.31 -0.78
CA CYS A 97 -16.79 -3.78 -0.89
C CYS A 97 -17.15 -4.32 -2.29
N ALA A 98 -16.21 -4.30 -3.25
CA ALA A 98 -16.47 -4.77 -4.61
C ALA A 98 -17.04 -6.20 -4.63
N PRO A 99 -17.82 -6.59 -5.64
CA PRO A 99 -18.17 -8.00 -5.85
C PRO A 99 -16.96 -8.82 -6.32
N VAL A 100 -17.03 -10.15 -6.21
CA VAL A 100 -16.03 -11.04 -6.85
C VAL A 100 -16.02 -10.76 -8.35
N HIS A 101 -14.83 -10.74 -8.94
CA HIS A 101 -14.68 -10.40 -10.36
C HIS A 101 -15.52 -11.33 -11.23
N GLY A 102 -16.34 -10.75 -12.10
CA GLY A 102 -17.24 -11.49 -12.99
C GLY A 102 -18.59 -11.91 -12.40
N LEU A 103 -18.88 -11.61 -11.13
CA LEU A 103 -20.23 -11.80 -10.57
C LEU A 103 -21.09 -10.54 -10.78
N SER A 104 -22.34 -10.74 -11.20
CA SER A 104 -23.35 -9.68 -11.22
C SER A 104 -23.72 -9.25 -9.79
N ILE A 105 -24.00 -7.96 -9.60
CA ILE A 105 -24.51 -7.46 -8.31
C ILE A 105 -25.94 -7.92 -8.09
N ASP A 106 -26.20 -8.41 -6.87
CA ASP A 106 -27.56 -8.51 -6.34
C ASP A 106 -27.94 -7.21 -5.61
N PHE A 107 -28.81 -6.40 -6.23
CA PHE A 107 -29.27 -5.13 -5.65
C PHE A 107 -30.28 -5.29 -4.51
N THR A 108 -30.69 -6.52 -4.19
CA THR A 108 -31.49 -6.86 -3.01
C THR A 108 -30.65 -7.05 -1.75
N ASP A 109 -29.32 -7.20 -1.91
CA ASP A 109 -28.39 -7.33 -0.79
C ASP A 109 -28.43 -6.07 0.12
N PRO A 110 -28.37 -6.24 1.46
CA PRO A 110 -28.31 -5.13 2.43
C PRO A 110 -27.23 -4.06 2.13
N THR A 111 -26.18 -4.45 1.42
CA THR A 111 -25.10 -3.58 0.92
C THR A 111 -25.62 -2.43 0.04
N TYR A 112 -26.64 -2.70 -0.78
CA TYR A 112 -27.11 -1.78 -1.82
C TYR A 112 -28.50 -1.18 -1.53
N THR A 113 -29.07 -1.39 -0.35
CA THR A 113 -30.43 -0.91 -0.01
C THR A 113 -30.55 0.62 -0.10
N GLN A 114 -29.48 1.36 0.19
CA GLN A 114 -29.48 2.82 0.07
C GLN A 114 -29.25 3.27 -1.38
N SER A 115 -30.00 4.25 -1.87
CA SER A 115 -29.85 4.77 -3.24
C SER A 115 -28.43 5.30 -3.52
N ASN A 116 -27.77 5.91 -2.53
CA ASN A 116 -26.38 6.35 -2.67
C ASN A 116 -25.38 5.17 -2.81
N ALA A 117 -25.69 4.00 -2.23
CA ALA A 117 -24.86 2.81 -2.43
C ALA A 117 -24.90 2.33 -3.88
N VAL A 118 -26.06 2.43 -4.55
CA VAL A 118 -26.21 2.10 -5.98
C VAL A 118 -25.39 3.08 -6.85
N VAL A 119 -25.39 4.37 -6.52
CA VAL A 119 -24.55 5.37 -7.21
C VAL A 119 -23.07 5.03 -7.04
N LYS A 120 -22.64 4.77 -5.80
CA LYS A 120 -21.25 4.39 -5.52
C LYS A 120 -20.85 3.08 -6.21
N ALA A 121 -21.76 2.13 -6.35
CA ALA A 121 -21.51 0.87 -7.08
C ALA A 121 -21.14 1.14 -8.54
N ALA A 122 -21.86 2.04 -9.22
CA ALA A 122 -21.52 2.46 -10.58
C ALA A 122 -20.22 3.25 -10.65
N VAL A 123 -20.05 4.22 -9.73
CA VAL A 123 -18.85 5.08 -9.65
C VAL A 123 -17.59 4.27 -9.42
N TYR A 124 -17.66 3.16 -8.68
CA TYR A 124 -16.51 2.28 -8.40
C TYR A 124 -16.46 1.03 -9.29
N GLY A 125 -17.26 0.98 -10.37
CA GLY A 125 -17.19 -0.07 -11.37
C GLY A 125 -17.65 -1.44 -10.90
N HIS A 126 -18.53 -1.50 -9.89
CA HIS A 126 -19.19 -2.75 -9.48
C HIS A 126 -20.30 -3.13 -10.46
N CYS A 127 -20.98 -2.14 -11.03
CA CYS A 127 -21.99 -2.27 -12.08
C CYS A 127 -21.83 -1.14 -13.11
N SER A 128 -22.55 -1.25 -14.22
CA SER A 128 -22.62 -0.17 -15.20
C SER A 128 -23.52 0.98 -14.73
N PHE A 129 -23.28 2.18 -15.26
CA PHE A 129 -24.16 3.34 -15.03
C PHE A 129 -25.58 3.08 -15.55
N ALA A 130 -25.73 2.30 -16.63
CA ALA A 130 -27.03 1.91 -17.17
C ALA A 130 -27.81 1.02 -16.18
N GLU A 131 -27.16 0.00 -15.62
CA GLU A 131 -27.77 -0.87 -14.59
C GLU A 131 -28.15 -0.07 -13.34
N ALA A 132 -27.25 0.78 -12.84
CA ALA A 132 -27.54 1.64 -11.69
C ALA A 132 -28.73 2.58 -11.96
N SER A 133 -28.80 3.18 -13.15
CA SER A 133 -29.91 4.05 -13.54
C SER A 133 -31.24 3.28 -13.60
N ALA A 134 -31.24 2.04 -14.12
CA ALA A 134 -32.43 1.20 -14.16
C ALA A 134 -32.94 0.88 -12.75
N ILE A 135 -32.06 0.44 -11.85
CA ILE A 135 -32.40 0.11 -10.45
C ILE A 135 -32.92 1.33 -9.69
N LEU A 136 -32.31 2.50 -9.87
CA LEU A 136 -32.79 3.73 -9.23
C LEU A 136 -34.17 4.15 -9.76
N SER A 137 -34.46 3.90 -11.04
CA SER A 137 -35.76 4.20 -11.63
C SER A 137 -36.84 3.25 -11.11
N GLU A 138 -36.56 1.95 -11.01
CA GLU A 138 -37.46 0.97 -10.40
C GLU A 138 -37.79 1.33 -8.94
N ARG A 139 -36.78 1.75 -8.16
CA ARG A 139 -37.00 2.21 -6.78
C ARG A 139 -37.83 3.49 -6.71
N LEU A 140 -37.71 4.37 -7.70
CA LEU A 140 -38.49 5.61 -7.76
C LEU A 140 -39.97 5.29 -8.02
N ASP A 141 -40.26 4.35 -8.91
CA ASP A 141 -41.62 3.90 -9.22
C ASP A 141 -42.28 3.19 -8.03
N ALA A 142 -41.49 2.47 -7.22
CA ALA A 142 -41.95 1.78 -6.03
C ALA A 142 -42.05 2.69 -4.77
N ALA A 143 -41.56 3.92 -4.82
CA ALA A 143 -41.52 4.79 -3.65
C ALA A 143 -42.91 5.36 -3.30
N GLY A 144 -43.39 5.09 -2.09
CA GLY A 144 -44.71 5.53 -1.63
C GLY A 144 -44.74 6.90 -0.94
N ASP A 145 -43.58 7.45 -0.57
CA ASP A 145 -43.47 8.69 0.22
C ASP A 145 -42.54 9.73 -0.43
N MET A 146 -42.90 11.02 -0.29
CA MET A 146 -42.15 12.16 -0.86
C MET A 146 -40.67 12.21 -0.42
N PRO A 147 -40.31 12.01 0.87
CA PRO A 147 -38.91 11.99 1.29
C PRO A 147 -38.06 10.91 0.59
N SER A 148 -38.61 9.71 0.38
CA SER A 148 -37.92 8.64 -0.36
C SER A 148 -37.74 9.01 -1.84
N ILE A 149 -38.78 9.58 -2.47
CA ILE A 149 -38.74 10.07 -3.85
C ILE A 149 -37.62 11.11 -4.03
N GLU A 150 -37.53 12.09 -3.13
CA GLU A 150 -36.49 13.13 -3.19
C GLU A 150 -35.08 12.56 -3.04
N LYS A 151 -34.86 11.61 -2.12
CA LYS A 151 -33.57 10.93 -1.96
C LYS A 151 -33.16 10.16 -3.20
N ILE A 152 -34.10 9.48 -3.86
CA ILE A 152 -33.84 8.71 -5.08
C ILE A 152 -33.54 9.66 -6.25
N ARG A 153 -34.32 10.74 -6.42
CA ARG A 153 -34.04 11.77 -7.44
C ARG A 153 -32.65 12.38 -7.26
N GLY A 154 -32.29 12.76 -6.03
CA GLY A 154 -30.95 13.27 -5.73
C GLY A 154 -29.84 12.26 -6.06
N ALA A 155 -30.07 10.96 -5.84
CA ALA A 155 -29.14 9.91 -6.24
C ALA A 155 -29.03 9.78 -7.77
N MET A 156 -30.14 9.86 -8.51
CA MET A 156 -30.14 9.84 -9.97
C MET A 156 -29.39 11.04 -10.57
N ASP A 157 -29.56 12.24 -10.01
CA ASP A 157 -28.84 13.42 -10.46
C ASP A 157 -27.35 13.37 -10.10
N SER A 158 -27.01 12.77 -8.96
CA SER A 158 -25.63 12.44 -8.59
C SER A 158 -25.01 11.44 -9.57
N LEU A 159 -25.75 10.42 -10.00
CA LEU A 159 -25.28 9.45 -11.00
C LEU A 159 -25.03 10.10 -12.36
N LYS A 160 -25.90 11.01 -12.80
CA LYS A 160 -25.73 11.73 -14.08
C LYS A 160 -24.53 12.68 -14.06
N SER A 161 -24.26 13.30 -12.91
CA SER A 161 -23.14 14.24 -12.75
C SER A 161 -21.82 13.53 -12.43
N ALA A 162 -21.88 12.29 -11.95
CA ALA A 162 -20.70 11.48 -11.77
C ALA A 162 -20.10 11.11 -13.14
N SER A 163 -18.85 11.49 -13.36
CA SER A 163 -18.03 10.85 -14.38
C SER A 163 -17.76 9.41 -13.96
N GLU A 164 -17.64 8.48 -14.90
CA GLU A 164 -17.01 7.18 -14.65
C GLU A 164 -15.61 7.41 -14.06
N SER A 165 -15.50 7.45 -12.73
CA SER A 165 -14.22 7.34 -12.09
C SER A 165 -13.83 5.89 -12.25
N ALA A 166 -12.97 5.60 -13.22
CA ALA A 166 -12.42 4.26 -13.38
C ALA A 166 -11.55 3.94 -12.16
N VAL A 167 -12.18 3.55 -11.05
CA VAL A 167 -11.52 2.75 -10.03
C VAL A 167 -11.42 1.38 -10.66
N ASN A 168 -10.27 1.14 -11.29
CA ASN A 168 -9.99 -0.12 -11.93
C ASN A 168 -10.05 -1.19 -10.82
N THR A 169 -11.07 -2.05 -10.86
CA THR A 169 -11.26 -3.17 -9.93
C THR A 169 -10.08 -4.15 -9.96
N ALA A 170 -9.17 -4.02 -10.93
CA ALA A 170 -7.83 -4.62 -10.91
C ALA A 170 -6.85 -3.99 -9.89
N THR A 171 -7.28 -3.04 -9.06
CA THR A 171 -6.46 -2.43 -8.00
C THR A 171 -6.87 -3.02 -6.66
N GLY A 172 -5.98 -3.82 -6.06
CA GLY A 172 -6.21 -4.40 -4.74
C GLY A 172 -6.34 -3.37 -3.62
N THR A 173 -7.18 -3.64 -2.61
CA THR A 173 -7.42 -2.72 -1.49
C THR A 173 -6.15 -2.45 -0.69
N HIS A 174 -5.43 -3.49 -0.28
CA HIS A 174 -4.24 -3.35 0.53
C HIS A 174 -3.05 -2.81 -0.28
N LEU A 175 -2.90 -3.24 -1.52
CA LEU A 175 -1.91 -2.70 -2.46
C LEU A 175 -2.15 -1.21 -2.73
N PHE A 176 -3.41 -0.78 -2.85
CA PHE A 176 -3.74 0.63 -3.00
C PHE A 176 -3.35 1.44 -1.75
N VAL A 177 -3.71 0.95 -0.55
CA VAL A 177 -3.31 1.57 0.72
C VAL A 177 -1.79 1.66 0.82
N TRP A 178 -1.07 0.58 0.51
CA TRP A 178 0.38 0.55 0.51
C TRP A 178 0.98 1.56 -0.48
N ALA A 179 0.44 1.65 -1.69
CA ALA A 179 0.87 2.64 -2.68
C ALA A 179 0.67 4.07 -2.18
N ARG A 180 -0.47 4.40 -1.54
CA ARG A 180 -0.69 5.73 -0.94
C ARG A 180 0.29 6.00 0.21
N VAL A 181 0.56 5.04 1.08
CA VAL A 181 1.56 5.15 2.15
C VAL A 181 2.96 5.41 1.59
N SER A 182 3.35 4.73 0.51
CA SER A 182 4.65 4.94 -0.14
C SER A 182 4.86 6.37 -0.68
N ASN A 183 3.76 7.06 -1.00
CA ASN A 183 3.80 8.44 -1.44
C ASN A 183 3.98 9.43 -0.29
N VAL A 184 3.66 9.06 0.96
CA VAL A 184 3.89 9.91 2.13
C VAL A 184 5.38 10.19 2.28
N ILE A 185 6.20 9.13 2.28
CA ILE A 185 7.65 9.24 2.46
C ILE A 185 8.27 9.98 1.28
N SER A 186 7.91 9.59 0.05
CA SER A 186 8.45 10.20 -1.17
C SER A 186 8.17 11.71 -1.28
N LYS A 187 7.07 12.18 -0.68
CA LYS A 187 6.64 13.59 -0.74
C LYS A 187 6.95 14.37 0.53
N ARG A 188 7.51 13.75 1.57
CA ARG A 188 7.78 14.44 2.84
C ARG A 188 8.77 15.61 2.69
N LEU A 189 9.68 15.51 1.71
CA LEU A 189 10.61 16.58 1.37
C LEU A 189 10.06 17.56 0.30
N ASP A 190 8.87 17.31 -0.24
CA ASP A 190 8.20 18.19 -1.19
C ASP A 190 7.45 19.28 -0.42
N LEU A 191 8.14 20.39 -0.12
CA LEU A 191 7.61 21.55 0.59
C LEU A 191 6.71 22.45 -0.29
N THR A 192 6.16 21.92 -1.38
CA THR A 192 5.32 22.67 -2.31
C THR A 192 3.87 22.72 -1.82
N PHE A 193 3.49 23.81 -1.15
CA PHE A 193 2.10 24.05 -0.75
C PHE A 193 1.33 24.74 -1.89
N LYS A 194 0.46 23.99 -2.58
CA LYS A 194 -0.51 24.57 -3.53
C LYS A 194 -1.84 24.78 -2.82
N LEU A 195 -2.26 26.03 -2.62
CA LEU A 195 -3.66 26.34 -2.33
C LEU A 195 -4.44 26.18 -3.65
N GLU A 196 -5.11 25.06 -3.83
CA GLU A 196 -6.08 24.92 -4.91
C GLU A 196 -7.39 25.60 -4.50
N ALA A 197 -7.74 26.71 -5.17
CA ALA A 197 -9.08 27.27 -5.09
C ALA A 197 -10.07 26.26 -5.68
N ALA A 198 -11.17 26.00 -4.98
CA ALA A 198 -12.22 25.07 -5.39
C ALA A 198 -12.76 25.45 -6.79
N GLY A 199 -12.25 24.78 -7.83
CA GLY A 199 -12.53 25.15 -9.21
C GLY A 199 -12.28 24.00 -10.19
N LYS A 200 -13.40 23.42 -10.65
CA LYS A 200 -13.53 22.38 -11.69
C LYS A 200 -12.80 21.07 -11.39
N SER A 201 -13.55 20.15 -10.79
CA SER A 201 -13.22 18.75 -10.61
C SER A 201 -12.93 18.10 -11.97
N LYS A 202 -11.66 18.08 -12.41
CA LYS A 202 -11.22 17.10 -13.40
C LYS A 202 -11.43 15.73 -12.76
N ALA A 203 -12.13 14.83 -13.47
CA ALA A 203 -12.31 13.44 -13.07
C ALA A 203 -10.93 12.86 -12.70
N THR A 204 -10.66 12.83 -11.40
CA THR A 204 -9.37 12.45 -10.87
C THR A 204 -9.48 10.95 -10.69
N SER A 205 -8.93 10.19 -11.63
CA SER A 205 -8.71 8.77 -11.38
C SER A 205 -7.94 8.66 -10.07
N HIS A 206 -8.47 7.89 -9.12
CA HIS A 206 -7.80 7.61 -7.85
C HIS A 206 -6.62 6.66 -8.09
N SER A 207 -5.68 7.07 -8.94
CA SER A 207 -4.46 6.32 -9.24
C SER A 207 -3.40 6.61 -8.18
N ALA A 208 -2.72 5.55 -7.75
CA ALA A 208 -1.57 5.64 -6.85
C ALA A 208 -0.43 4.83 -7.44
N THR A 209 0.67 5.49 -7.76
CA THR A 209 1.89 4.80 -8.17
C THR A 209 2.62 4.36 -6.91
N LEU A 210 2.88 3.06 -6.80
CA LEU A 210 3.69 2.50 -5.74
C LEU A 210 5.14 3.00 -5.88
N VAL A 211 5.66 3.61 -4.83
CA VAL A 211 7.07 3.96 -4.71
C VAL A 211 7.76 2.92 -3.83
N ARG A 212 8.94 2.47 -4.25
CA ARG A 212 9.75 1.52 -3.48
C ARG A 212 10.65 2.31 -2.53
N PRO A 213 10.83 1.86 -1.28
CA PRO A 213 11.75 2.51 -0.34
C PRO A 213 13.19 2.44 -0.87
N GLU A 214 13.96 3.49 -0.71
CA GLU A 214 15.39 3.48 -1.06
C GLU A 214 16.23 2.89 0.07
N THR A 215 15.77 3.06 1.31
CA THR A 215 16.48 2.63 2.52
C THR A 215 15.64 1.70 3.39
N GLU A 216 16.33 0.92 4.22
CA GLU A 216 15.66 0.04 5.19
C GLU A 216 14.84 0.83 6.22
N SER A 217 15.31 2.01 6.63
CA SER A 217 14.57 2.91 7.52
C SER A 217 13.25 3.40 6.91
N GLU A 218 13.27 3.80 5.63
CA GLU A 218 12.05 4.17 4.92
C GLU A 218 11.09 2.99 4.84
N PHE A 219 11.59 1.78 4.59
CA PHE A 219 10.75 0.59 4.55
C PHE A 219 10.03 0.33 5.88
N TYR A 220 10.75 0.38 7.01
CA TYR A 220 10.13 0.19 8.33
C TYR A 220 9.14 1.31 8.67
N GLU A 221 9.42 2.53 8.25
CA GLU A 221 8.46 3.62 8.37
C GLU A 221 7.20 3.39 7.52
N MET A 222 7.33 2.91 6.28
CA MET A 222 6.17 2.55 5.45
C MET A 222 5.32 1.48 6.11
N ILE A 223 5.95 0.48 6.75
CA ILE A 223 5.23 -0.55 7.51
C ILE A 223 4.44 0.07 8.66
N HIS A 224 5.07 0.95 9.43
CA HIS A 224 4.40 1.63 10.54
C HIS A 224 3.17 2.42 10.07
N LEU A 225 3.32 3.23 9.03
CA LEU A 225 2.24 4.02 8.45
C LEU A 225 1.13 3.13 7.86
N PHE A 226 1.50 2.03 7.20
CA PHE A 226 0.54 1.05 6.68
C PHE A 226 -0.29 0.42 7.81
N VAL A 227 0.36 -0.03 8.89
CA VAL A 227 -0.30 -0.57 10.07
C VAL A 227 -1.29 0.45 10.65
N MET A 228 -0.85 1.70 10.83
CA MET A 228 -1.72 2.78 11.33
C MET A 228 -2.96 2.98 10.47
N VAL A 229 -2.79 3.03 9.14
CA VAL A 229 -3.91 3.26 8.21
C VAL A 229 -4.86 2.07 8.19
N VAL A 230 -4.36 0.84 8.12
CA VAL A 230 -5.18 -0.37 8.09
C VAL A 230 -6.03 -0.50 9.36
N ILE A 231 -5.45 -0.20 10.53
CA ILE A 231 -6.18 -0.20 11.80
C ILE A 231 -7.19 0.96 11.83
N SER A 232 -6.76 2.17 11.46
CA SER A 232 -7.60 3.37 11.45
C SER A 232 -8.84 3.21 10.58
N LEU A 233 -8.67 2.62 9.39
CA LEU A 233 -9.77 2.33 8.49
C LEU A 233 -10.61 1.14 8.97
N GLY A 234 -10.16 0.33 9.94
CA GLY A 234 -10.89 -0.86 10.37
C GLY A 234 -10.83 -2.01 9.36
N LEU A 235 -9.82 -2.03 8.48
CA LEU A 235 -9.57 -3.13 7.52
C LEU A 235 -9.02 -4.38 8.21
N SER A 236 -8.26 -4.21 9.29
CA SER A 236 -7.73 -5.30 10.10
C SER A 236 -7.48 -4.83 11.54
N SER A 237 -7.52 -5.77 12.50
CA SER A 237 -7.20 -5.46 13.89
C SER A 237 -5.68 -5.40 14.11
N ALA A 238 -5.26 -4.69 15.15
CA ALA A 238 -3.85 -4.48 15.47
C ALA A 238 -3.06 -5.79 15.59
N ILE A 239 -3.61 -6.78 16.32
CA ILE A 239 -2.92 -8.08 16.52
C ILE A 239 -2.74 -8.82 15.19
N ILE A 240 -3.75 -8.78 14.31
CA ILE A 240 -3.70 -9.49 13.04
C ILE A 240 -2.69 -8.86 12.09
N VAL A 241 -2.74 -7.54 11.88
CA VAL A 241 -1.79 -6.87 10.98
C VAL A 241 -0.37 -6.95 11.52
N MET A 242 -0.16 -6.79 12.83
CA MET A 242 1.18 -6.88 13.44
C MET A 242 1.76 -8.29 13.33
N LYS A 243 0.94 -9.33 13.56
CA LYS A 243 1.40 -10.72 13.39
C LYS A 243 1.74 -11.03 11.93
N PHE A 244 0.94 -10.54 10.99
CA PHE A 244 1.21 -10.67 9.57
C PHE A 244 2.54 -10.02 9.17
N ILE A 245 2.80 -8.80 9.65
CA ILE A 245 4.09 -8.12 9.45
C ILE A 245 5.24 -8.90 10.11
N ASP A 246 5.04 -9.46 11.31
CA ASP A 246 6.06 -10.29 11.96
C ASP A 246 6.39 -11.55 11.14
N ASP A 247 5.39 -12.23 10.60
CA ASP A 247 5.60 -13.44 9.80
C ASP A 247 6.26 -13.13 8.45
N VAL A 248 5.74 -12.13 7.73
CA VAL A 248 6.15 -11.84 6.36
C VAL A 248 7.42 -10.99 6.31
N VAL A 249 7.47 -9.89 7.07
CA VAL A 249 8.60 -8.96 7.01
C VAL A 249 9.69 -9.40 7.96
N PHE A 250 9.41 -9.42 9.27
CA PHE A 250 10.46 -9.69 10.25
C PHE A 250 10.92 -11.14 10.21
N GLY A 251 10.06 -12.09 9.82
CA GLY A 251 10.43 -13.46 9.50
C GLY A 251 11.48 -13.52 8.39
N THR A 252 11.27 -12.77 7.31
CA THR A 252 12.22 -12.66 6.19
C THR A 252 13.55 -12.05 6.62
N VAL A 253 13.52 -10.97 7.41
CA VAL A 253 14.73 -10.33 7.95
C VAL A 253 15.47 -11.28 8.91
N ARG A 254 14.77 -12.06 9.73
CA ARG A 254 15.38 -13.09 10.61
C ARG A 254 16.09 -14.18 9.80
N MET A 255 15.62 -14.48 8.60
CA MET A 255 16.31 -15.35 7.63
C MET A 255 17.52 -14.70 6.95
N LYS A 256 17.93 -13.50 7.39
CA LYS A 256 19.07 -12.73 6.85
C LYS A 256 18.90 -12.27 5.40
N GLU A 257 17.66 -12.20 4.92
CA GLU A 257 17.34 -11.60 3.64
C GLU A 257 17.45 -10.07 3.70
N HIS A 258 17.77 -9.46 2.56
CA HIS A 258 17.81 -8.00 2.42
C HIS A 258 16.40 -7.40 2.55
N PHE A 259 16.27 -6.18 3.10
CA PHE A 259 14.97 -5.52 3.31
C PHE A 259 14.13 -5.41 2.03
N GLY A 260 14.77 -5.20 0.87
CA GLY A 260 14.10 -5.16 -0.43
C GLY A 260 13.42 -6.48 -0.80
N VAL A 261 13.96 -7.62 -0.34
CA VAL A 261 13.31 -8.93 -0.49
C VAL A 261 12.08 -9.03 0.42
N ALA A 262 12.17 -8.55 1.66
CA ALA A 262 11.05 -8.51 2.58
C ALA A 262 9.92 -7.57 2.10
N HIS A 263 10.28 -6.43 1.49
CA HIS A 263 9.35 -5.50 0.84
C HIS A 263 8.59 -6.17 -0.31
N GLU A 264 9.31 -6.81 -1.24
CA GLU A 264 8.67 -7.49 -2.37
C GLU A 264 7.81 -8.66 -1.90
N LEU A 265 8.24 -9.41 -0.88
CA LEU A 265 7.43 -10.48 -0.30
C LEU A 265 6.12 -9.94 0.29
N LEU A 266 6.18 -8.80 0.99
CA LEU A 266 4.98 -8.13 1.50
C LEU A 266 4.02 -7.78 0.35
N LEU A 267 4.52 -7.21 -0.75
CA LEU A 267 3.67 -6.91 -1.92
C LEU A 267 3.02 -8.15 -2.51
N LEU A 268 3.75 -9.26 -2.59
CA LEU A 268 3.21 -10.53 -3.08
C LEU A 268 2.09 -11.06 -2.16
N TYR A 269 2.25 -10.99 -0.85
CA TYR A 269 1.20 -11.40 0.08
C TYR A 269 -0.02 -10.48 0.02
N LEU A 270 0.17 -9.16 -0.10
CA LEU A 270 -0.95 -8.22 -0.30
C LEU A 270 -1.67 -8.52 -1.62
N ARG A 271 -0.94 -8.87 -2.69
CA ARG A 271 -1.50 -9.31 -3.97
C ARG A 271 -2.33 -10.58 -3.83
N GLU A 272 -1.85 -11.57 -3.09
CA GLU A 272 -2.60 -12.81 -2.82
C GLU A 272 -3.90 -12.54 -2.05
N ILE A 273 -3.88 -11.61 -1.08
CA ILE A 273 -5.10 -11.21 -0.35
C ILE A 273 -6.07 -10.49 -1.29
N ASP A 274 -5.59 -9.48 -2.00
CA ASP A 274 -6.44 -8.57 -2.76
C ASP A 274 -7.08 -9.22 -4.00
N PHE A 275 -6.38 -10.16 -4.62
CA PHE A 275 -6.85 -10.85 -5.84
C PHE A 275 -7.28 -12.29 -5.58
N ASP A 276 -7.55 -12.66 -4.33
CA ASP A 276 -8.12 -13.96 -4.02
C ASP A 276 -9.53 -14.09 -4.63
N PRO A 277 -9.74 -14.98 -5.62
CA PRO A 277 -11.04 -15.13 -6.25
C PRO A 277 -12.11 -15.62 -5.27
N ALA A 278 -11.71 -16.35 -4.22
CA ALA A 278 -12.63 -16.87 -3.22
C ALA A 278 -12.94 -15.86 -2.09
N ARG A 279 -12.18 -14.76 -1.97
CA ARG A 279 -12.26 -13.76 -0.89
C ARG A 279 -12.23 -14.36 0.52
N VAL A 280 -11.51 -15.45 0.67
CA VAL A 280 -11.26 -16.12 1.96
C VAL A 280 -9.91 -15.72 2.53
N LEU A 281 -8.98 -15.24 1.70
CA LEU A 281 -7.68 -14.79 2.15
C LEU A 281 -7.73 -13.42 2.80
N HIS A 282 -7.08 -13.33 3.94
CA HIS A 282 -6.87 -12.11 4.71
C HIS A 282 -5.57 -12.23 5.50
N MET A 283 -5.09 -11.12 6.07
CA MET A 283 -3.82 -11.08 6.82
C MET A 283 -3.67 -12.17 7.88
N ALA A 284 -4.77 -12.63 8.51
CA ALA A 284 -4.69 -13.67 9.54
C ALA A 284 -4.41 -15.09 9.02
N ASN A 285 -4.68 -15.40 7.74
CA ASN A 285 -4.59 -16.76 7.21
C ASN A 285 -3.67 -16.92 5.99
N VAL A 286 -3.39 -15.84 5.24
CA VAL A 286 -2.65 -15.93 3.97
C VAL A 286 -1.27 -16.58 4.15
N PHE A 287 -0.59 -16.28 5.26
CA PHE A 287 0.72 -16.84 5.56
C PHE A 287 0.66 -18.36 5.85
N ARG A 288 -0.43 -18.83 6.43
CA ARG A 288 -0.63 -20.24 6.83
C ARG A 288 -1.15 -21.12 5.69
N ARG A 289 -1.56 -20.53 4.55
CA ARG A 289 -2.03 -21.27 3.36
C ARG A 289 -0.93 -22.14 2.74
N GLY A 290 0.34 -21.84 3.00
CA GLY A 290 1.49 -22.47 2.34
C GLY A 290 1.91 -21.72 1.06
N GLY A 291 2.91 -22.25 0.35
CA GLY A 291 3.51 -21.59 -0.82
C GLY A 291 4.60 -20.55 -0.48
N GLN A 292 5.06 -20.53 0.78
CA GLN A 292 6.08 -19.61 1.28
C GLN A 292 7.34 -19.64 0.41
N ASP A 293 7.88 -20.83 0.09
CA ASP A 293 9.10 -20.95 -0.72
C ASP A 293 8.94 -20.38 -2.14
N THR A 294 7.76 -20.57 -2.75
CA THR A 294 7.44 -20.04 -4.08
C THR A 294 7.39 -18.52 -4.06
N LEU A 295 6.67 -17.95 -3.09
CA LEU A 295 6.57 -16.50 -2.90
C LEU A 295 7.92 -15.90 -2.53
N MET A 296 8.72 -16.60 -1.73
CA MET A 296 10.06 -16.17 -1.33
C MET A 296 11.01 -16.13 -2.53
N SER A 297 10.94 -17.14 -3.40
CA SER A 297 11.68 -17.19 -4.66
C SER A 297 11.28 -16.05 -5.61
N GLU A 298 9.98 -15.78 -5.76
CA GLU A 298 9.49 -14.66 -6.56
C GLU A 298 9.93 -13.30 -5.98
N ALA A 299 9.84 -13.11 -4.66
CA ALA A 299 10.26 -11.90 -3.98
C ALA A 299 11.76 -11.62 -4.21
N ARG A 300 12.63 -12.64 -4.12
CA ARG A 300 14.06 -12.50 -4.43
C ARG A 300 14.28 -12.04 -5.89
N ARG A 301 13.53 -12.57 -6.85
CA ARG A 301 13.61 -12.13 -8.27
C ARG A 301 13.16 -10.68 -8.42
N ASN A 302 12.04 -10.31 -7.81
CA ASN A 302 11.50 -8.95 -7.89
C ASN A 302 12.46 -7.95 -7.23
N ALA A 303 13.07 -8.33 -6.11
CA ALA A 303 14.04 -7.51 -5.40
C ALA A 303 15.32 -7.34 -6.22
N ALA A 304 15.83 -8.42 -6.82
CA ALA A 304 16.97 -8.35 -7.74
C ALA A 304 16.68 -7.48 -8.97
N ALA A 305 15.42 -7.39 -9.39
CA ALA A 305 15.01 -6.51 -10.48
C ALA A 305 14.92 -5.03 -10.05
N SER A 306 14.39 -4.77 -8.84
CA SER A 306 13.92 -3.45 -8.40
C SER A 306 14.87 -2.71 -7.44
N PHE A 307 15.66 -3.43 -6.65
CA PHE A 307 16.59 -2.88 -5.64
C PHE A 307 18.06 -3.05 -6.05
N ARG A 308 18.34 -3.01 -7.35
CA ARG A 308 19.72 -3.14 -7.86
C ARG A 308 20.59 -2.04 -7.27
N THR A 309 21.73 -2.41 -6.71
CA THR A 309 22.73 -1.52 -6.09
C THR A 309 23.36 -0.48 -7.04
N CYS A 310 22.92 -0.41 -8.30
CA CYS A 310 23.38 0.52 -9.33
C CYS A 310 22.26 0.69 -10.36
N GLY A 311 21.48 1.78 -10.24
CA GLY A 311 20.27 2.08 -11.03
C GLY A 311 20.45 2.01 -12.55
N ALA A 312 20.23 0.82 -13.11
CA ALA A 312 20.01 0.64 -14.54
C ALA A 312 18.55 0.27 -14.77
N ASN A 313 17.91 0.96 -15.71
CA ASN A 313 16.57 0.64 -16.19
C ASN A 313 16.49 -0.83 -16.64
N LEU A 314 15.40 -1.50 -16.30
CA LEU A 314 15.02 -2.76 -16.93
C LEU A 314 14.73 -2.49 -18.41
N GLN A 315 15.49 -3.13 -19.31
CA GLN A 315 14.85 -3.62 -20.52
C GLN A 315 13.89 -4.72 -20.05
N LEU A 316 12.58 -4.43 -20.16
CA LEU A 316 11.52 -5.43 -20.22
C LEU A 316 11.76 -6.29 -21.46
N ASP A 317 12.73 -7.20 -21.39
CA ASP A 317 12.74 -8.38 -22.24
C ASP A 317 12.29 -9.52 -21.32
N GLY A 318 11.05 -9.95 -21.53
CA GLY A 318 10.48 -11.12 -20.88
C GLY A 318 11.39 -12.33 -21.05
N ALA A 319 11.19 -13.33 -20.19
CA ALA A 319 11.90 -14.59 -20.23
C ALA A 319 12.09 -15.11 -21.67
N LYS A 320 13.34 -15.09 -22.16
CA LYS A 320 13.68 -15.83 -23.39
C LYS A 320 13.67 -17.31 -23.05
N TYR A 321 12.61 -17.99 -23.47
CA TYR A 321 12.61 -19.43 -23.68
C TYR A 321 13.74 -19.79 -24.68
N PRO A 322 14.40 -20.95 -24.53
CA PRO A 322 15.38 -21.40 -25.49
C PRO A 322 14.66 -21.78 -26.79
N GLY A 323 14.89 -20.99 -27.85
CA GLY A 323 14.34 -21.24 -29.19
C GLY A 323 13.41 -20.14 -29.71
N SER A 324 13.96 -18.94 -29.92
CA SER A 324 13.35 -18.02 -30.90
C SER A 324 14.45 -17.18 -31.55
N ASP A 325 14.85 -17.62 -32.74
CA ASP A 325 15.66 -16.87 -33.68
C ASP A 325 14.93 -15.57 -34.06
N ARG A 326 15.56 -14.43 -33.75
CA ARG A 326 15.40 -13.19 -34.52
C ARG A 326 16.58 -12.24 -34.25
N ALA A 327 17.60 -12.43 -35.09
CA ALA A 327 18.47 -11.43 -35.67
C ALA A 327 18.79 -10.16 -34.86
N THR A 328 19.77 -10.26 -33.95
CA THR A 328 20.71 -9.16 -33.69
C THR A 328 22.02 -9.49 -34.38
N LYS A 329 22.27 -8.85 -35.53
CA LYS A 329 23.60 -8.85 -36.18
C LYS A 329 24.63 -8.33 -35.17
N ASN A 330 25.75 -9.06 -35.06
CA ASN A 330 26.93 -8.83 -34.21
C ASN A 330 26.97 -9.48 -32.82
N LEU A 331 26.79 -10.80 -32.75
CA LEU A 331 27.36 -11.61 -31.67
C LEU A 331 28.18 -12.73 -32.29
N LYS A 332 29.51 -12.64 -32.19
CA LYS A 332 30.37 -13.83 -32.26
C LYS A 332 30.00 -14.70 -31.05
N PRO A 333 29.50 -15.93 -31.24
CA PRO A 333 29.26 -16.84 -30.12
C PRO A 333 30.61 -17.31 -29.56
N ASP A 334 30.66 -17.58 -28.25
CA ASP A 334 31.69 -18.36 -27.55
C ASP A 334 33.01 -17.72 -27.12
N ILE A 335 33.13 -16.39 -27.05
CA ILE A 335 34.28 -15.79 -26.35
C ILE A 335 33.95 -15.71 -24.84
N LYS A 336 34.56 -16.60 -24.04
CA LYS A 336 34.46 -16.57 -22.57
C LYS A 336 35.41 -15.51 -22.00
N PRO A 337 34.99 -14.72 -20.99
CA PRO A 337 35.87 -13.75 -20.34
C PRO A 337 37.01 -14.47 -19.61
N ASN A 338 38.24 -14.08 -19.91
CA ASN A 338 39.45 -14.67 -19.34
C ASN A 338 39.95 -13.95 -18.06
N GLY A 339 39.20 -12.96 -17.58
CA GLY A 339 39.54 -12.15 -16.40
C GLY A 339 40.54 -11.01 -16.64
N LYS A 340 41.19 -10.95 -17.82
CA LYS A 340 42.10 -9.87 -18.21
C LYS A 340 41.32 -8.68 -18.75
N HIS A 341 41.95 -7.51 -18.74
CA HIS A 341 41.34 -6.24 -19.15
C HIS A 341 42.36 -5.32 -19.80
N ASP A 342 41.87 -4.27 -20.45
CA ASP A 342 42.73 -3.28 -21.11
C ASP A 342 42.98 -2.08 -20.18
N ASP A 343 44.13 -2.09 -19.48
CA ASP A 343 44.56 -0.98 -18.62
C ASP A 343 44.77 0.35 -19.39
N SER A 344 44.97 0.30 -20.71
CA SER A 344 45.11 1.51 -21.53
C SER A 344 43.77 2.20 -21.84
N SER A 345 42.66 1.51 -21.57
CA SER A 345 41.32 2.04 -21.84
C SER A 345 40.96 3.17 -20.89
N LYS A 346 40.75 4.37 -21.45
CA LYS A 346 40.28 5.57 -20.72
C LYS A 346 38.86 5.44 -20.16
N LYS A 347 38.13 4.36 -20.50
CA LYS A 347 36.77 4.10 -20.03
C LYS A 347 36.76 2.88 -19.10
N PRO A 348 36.22 3.03 -17.88
CA PRO A 348 36.07 1.90 -16.98
C PRO A 348 34.97 0.95 -17.45
N CYS A 349 35.15 -0.34 -17.18
CA CYS A 349 34.21 -1.39 -17.55
C CYS A 349 32.93 -1.33 -16.67
N ALA A 350 31.77 -1.13 -17.29
CA ALA A 350 30.50 -1.09 -16.56
C ALA A 350 30.11 -2.44 -15.94
N ASP A 351 30.41 -3.56 -16.63
CA ASP A 351 30.10 -4.91 -16.12
C ASP A 351 30.96 -5.27 -14.91
N PHE A 352 32.26 -4.98 -14.96
CA PHE A 352 33.18 -5.13 -13.82
C PHE A 352 32.69 -4.33 -12.60
N ASN A 353 32.34 -3.07 -12.80
CA ASN A 353 31.85 -2.21 -11.72
C ASN A 353 30.49 -2.63 -11.15
N ALA A 354 29.77 -3.51 -11.85
CA ALA A 354 28.51 -4.09 -11.43
C ALA A 354 28.65 -5.53 -10.91
N GLY A 355 29.88 -6.06 -10.81
CA GLY A 355 30.14 -7.42 -10.34
C GLY A 355 29.67 -8.52 -11.30
N ARG A 356 29.56 -8.23 -12.61
CA ARG A 356 29.07 -9.16 -13.63
C ARG A 356 30.19 -9.57 -14.61
N PRO A 357 30.07 -10.73 -15.28
CA PRO A 357 30.98 -11.11 -16.36
C PRO A 357 30.99 -10.07 -17.49
N CYS A 358 32.19 -9.69 -17.94
CA CYS A 358 32.37 -8.69 -18.99
C CYS A 358 31.79 -9.16 -20.32
N ARG A 359 30.99 -8.31 -20.99
CA ARG A 359 30.34 -8.63 -22.27
C ARG A 359 31.11 -8.15 -23.49
N THR A 360 31.87 -7.06 -23.36
CA THR A 360 32.65 -6.50 -24.46
C THR A 360 34.08 -7.00 -24.38
N LEU A 361 34.36 -8.06 -25.12
CA LEU A 361 35.63 -8.78 -25.09
C LEU A 361 36.40 -8.62 -26.41
N LYS A 362 37.73 -8.59 -26.31
CA LYS A 362 38.66 -8.80 -27.43
C LYS A 362 38.62 -10.27 -27.86
N ALA A 363 39.25 -10.57 -29.00
CA ALA A 363 39.27 -11.93 -29.55
C ALA A 363 39.92 -12.98 -28.60
N ASP A 364 40.81 -12.54 -27.71
CA ASP A 364 41.48 -13.39 -26.72
C ASP A 364 40.66 -13.61 -25.42
N GLY A 365 39.46 -13.02 -25.33
CA GLY A 365 38.61 -13.07 -24.14
C GLY A 365 38.92 -12.02 -23.08
N SER A 366 39.84 -11.10 -23.31
CA SER A 366 40.10 -9.97 -22.40
C SER A 366 39.05 -8.86 -22.56
N CYS A 367 38.70 -8.16 -21.48
CA CYS A 367 37.78 -7.02 -21.56
C CYS A 367 38.42 -5.84 -22.32
N VAL A 368 37.65 -5.22 -23.21
CA VAL A 368 38.08 -4.02 -23.97
C VAL A 368 38.20 -2.77 -23.08
N PHE A 369 37.58 -2.79 -21.90
CA PHE A 369 37.56 -1.67 -20.96
C PHE A 369 38.45 -1.92 -19.75
N SER A 370 38.87 -0.86 -19.07
CA SER A 370 39.71 -0.97 -17.88
C SER A 370 38.89 -1.39 -16.66
N HIS A 371 39.43 -2.28 -15.83
CA HIS A 371 38.77 -2.70 -14.59
C HIS A 371 39.05 -1.70 -13.46
N ARG A 372 38.53 -0.48 -13.63
CA ARG A 372 38.71 0.66 -12.72
C ARG A 372 37.37 1.19 -12.25
N CYS A 373 37.33 1.83 -11.09
CA CYS A 373 36.08 2.33 -10.51
C CYS A 373 35.41 3.39 -11.42
N ASN A 374 34.13 3.18 -11.76
CA ASN A 374 33.33 4.10 -12.59
C ASN A 374 32.45 5.08 -11.78
N GLN A 375 32.74 5.29 -10.51
CA GLN A 375 32.06 6.30 -9.70
C GLN A 375 32.36 7.70 -10.24
N PHE A 376 31.35 8.50 -10.57
CA PHE A 376 31.56 9.89 -10.99
C PHE A 376 32.06 10.73 -9.82
N VAL A 377 32.98 11.64 -10.11
CA VAL A 377 33.58 12.54 -9.11
C VAL A 377 33.59 13.98 -9.61
N SER A 378 33.43 14.94 -8.70
CA SER A 378 33.27 16.36 -9.04
C SER A 378 34.57 17.09 -9.37
N ASP A 379 35.71 16.53 -8.99
CA ASP A 379 37.03 17.16 -9.00
C ASP A 379 37.94 16.73 -10.17
N LYS A 380 37.44 15.86 -11.06
CA LYS A 380 38.19 15.36 -12.24
C LYS A 380 37.60 15.81 -13.58
N GLY A 381 36.90 16.94 -13.58
CA GLY A 381 36.29 17.54 -14.77
C GLY A 381 35.04 16.81 -15.29
N PRO A 382 34.48 17.26 -16.43
CA PRO A 382 33.30 16.65 -17.03
C PRO A 382 33.55 15.17 -17.35
N LEU A 383 32.61 14.30 -16.96
CA LEU A 383 32.73 12.83 -17.09
C LEU A 383 33.89 12.20 -16.29
N GLY A 384 34.44 12.89 -15.28
CA GLY A 384 35.49 12.39 -14.41
C GLY A 384 35.04 11.17 -13.57
N TYR A 385 35.87 10.12 -13.56
CA TYR A 385 35.67 8.92 -12.75
C TYR A 385 36.68 8.84 -11.61
N CYS A 386 36.31 8.19 -10.51
CA CYS A 386 37.22 7.77 -9.44
C CYS A 386 38.46 7.08 -10.02
N PHE A 387 38.26 6.09 -10.90
CA PHE A 387 39.29 5.35 -11.61
C PHE A 387 40.26 4.55 -10.72
N GLY A 388 39.90 4.31 -9.44
CA GLY A 388 40.67 3.50 -8.51
C GLY A 388 40.71 2.00 -8.87
N PRO A 389 41.64 1.22 -8.28
CA PRO A 389 41.80 -0.22 -8.53
C PRO A 389 40.75 -1.10 -7.84
N HIS A 390 39.50 -0.65 -7.80
CA HIS A 390 38.37 -1.37 -7.17
C HIS A 390 37.13 -1.27 -8.05
N ALA A 391 36.20 -2.20 -7.90
CA ALA A 391 34.89 -2.11 -8.52
C ALA A 391 33.98 -1.18 -7.69
N ARG A 392 33.09 -0.43 -8.34
CA ARG A 392 32.13 0.42 -7.62
C ARG A 392 31.22 -0.40 -6.69
N CYS A 393 30.79 -1.58 -7.13
CA CYS A 393 29.94 -2.47 -6.34
C CYS A 393 30.59 -3.01 -5.05
N THR A 394 31.92 -2.98 -4.93
CA THR A 394 32.64 -3.38 -3.71
C THR A 394 32.86 -2.21 -2.74
N GLY A 395 32.24 -1.06 -3.01
CA GLY A 395 32.43 0.17 -2.25
C GLY A 395 33.51 1.05 -2.88
N CYS A 396 33.16 2.31 -3.16
CA CYS A 396 34.11 3.29 -3.67
C CYS A 396 34.77 4.04 -2.50
N THR A 397 36.10 4.04 -2.44
CA THR A 397 36.88 4.68 -1.37
C THR A 397 37.14 6.17 -1.60
N TYR A 398 36.58 6.76 -2.66
CA TYR A 398 36.67 8.20 -2.91
C TYR A 398 35.95 8.98 -1.80
N ALA A 399 36.36 10.22 -1.54
CA ALA A 399 35.72 11.07 -0.54
C ALA A 399 34.22 11.28 -0.86
N ASP A 400 33.35 11.09 0.12
CA ASP A 400 31.90 11.06 -0.08
C ASP A 400 31.34 12.40 -0.57
N ASP A 401 31.93 13.51 -0.14
CA ASP A 401 31.56 14.87 -0.56
C ASP A 401 31.89 15.17 -2.04
N LYS A 402 32.73 14.34 -2.67
CA LYS A 402 33.14 14.47 -4.08
C LYS A 402 32.43 13.50 -5.01
N LYS A 403 31.66 12.53 -4.49
CA LYS A 403 30.95 11.55 -5.31
C LYS A 403 29.71 12.17 -5.94
N LEU A 404 29.56 11.97 -7.25
CA LEU A 404 28.40 12.42 -8.00
C LEU A 404 27.52 11.23 -8.42
N LYS A 405 26.19 11.41 -8.40
CA LYS A 405 25.23 10.42 -8.92
C LYS A 405 25.22 10.36 -10.46
N SER A 406 25.68 11.42 -11.11
CA SER A 406 25.74 11.58 -12.58
C SER A 406 27.01 12.35 -12.97
N PRO A 407 27.40 12.37 -14.25
CA PRO A 407 28.51 13.23 -14.71
C PRO A 407 28.34 14.68 -14.24
N ALA A 408 29.44 15.32 -13.85
CA ALA A 408 29.50 16.77 -13.75
C ALA A 408 29.17 17.36 -15.13
N LYS A 409 28.26 18.34 -15.16
CA LYS A 409 27.87 19.06 -16.38
C LYS A 409 29.00 19.96 -16.86
#